data_AF-A0A838SF72-F1
#
_entry.id   AF-A0A838SF72-F1
#
_cell.length_a   1.000
_cell.length_b   1.000
_cell.length_c   1.000
_cell.angle_alpha   90.00
_cell.angle_beta   90.00
_cell.angle_gamma   90.00
#
_symmetry.space_group_name_H-M   'P 1'
#
loop_
_entity.id
_entity.type
_entity.pdbx_description
1 polymer ?
#
loop_
_entity_poly.entity_id
_entity_poly.type
_entity_poly.pdbx_seq_one_letter_code
_entity_poly.pdbx_strand_id
1 'polypeptide(L)'
;EIFQKALESGIRQYQLIRAEKELLEQTLTGSLKALSEVLSLFNPEAFGRASRLKRYVLELAQQMGISDVWRLEIAATLSQIGAIILPETILKKIDAGAPLTTDETKVFYQHPCTGRDILAKIPRMQEVADIIMYQHKHFDGSGTPGDGRREEDIPLGARLLKVAIDFDGFRIQDMPPSDACEKLQERTGWYDPKVLQALKVAFVREQQFKLRHISLRELQPHMVLAGGIFDTKGHLLVGKGQDLSEWMVTRLKQMGGGQSVQEPIRVIVPVECSPAACAT
;
A
#
# COMPACT_ATOMS: atom_id res chain seq x y z
N GLU A 1 -24.52 56.48 8.01
CA GLU A 1 -25.65 55.56 7.72
C GLU A 1 -25.44 54.66 6.51
N ILE A 2 -25.17 55.17 5.30
CA ILE A 2 -25.01 54.35 4.08
C ILE A 2 -23.87 53.32 4.22
N PHE A 3 -22.70 53.75 4.72
CA PHE A 3 -21.57 52.85 4.94
C PHE A 3 -21.85 51.74 5.96
N GLN A 4 -22.56 52.07 7.04
CA GLN A 4 -22.95 51.10 8.06
C GLN A 4 -23.88 50.03 7.49
N LYS A 5 -24.93 50.44 6.75
CA LYS A 5 -25.83 49.50 6.06
C LYS A 5 -25.10 48.64 5.04
N ALA A 6 -24.13 49.21 4.32
CA ALA A 6 -23.31 48.45 3.37
C ALA A 6 -22.44 47.40 4.08
N LEU A 7 -21.84 47.75 5.23
CA LEU A 7 -21.02 46.85 6.03
C LEU A 7 -21.86 45.72 6.66
N GLU A 8 -23.04 46.04 7.20
CA GLU A 8 -24.00 45.06 7.71
C GLU A 8 -24.47 44.09 6.60
N SER A 9 -24.77 44.61 5.41
CA SER A 9 -25.14 43.78 4.25
C SER A 9 -23.98 42.88 3.81
N GLY A 10 -22.75 43.40 3.83
CA GLY A 10 -21.54 42.63 3.51
C GLY A 10 -21.27 41.50 4.50
N ILE A 11 -21.42 41.75 5.80
CA ILE A 11 -21.29 40.72 6.85
C ILE A 11 -22.38 39.65 6.67
N ARG A 12 -23.62 40.06 6.42
CA ARG A 12 -24.73 39.12 6.18
C ARG A 12 -24.48 38.25 4.96
N GLN A 13 -24.00 38.83 3.86
CA GLN A 13 -23.65 38.08 2.66
C GLN A 13 -22.50 37.09 2.91
N TYR A 14 -21.46 37.51 3.64
CA TYR A 14 -20.36 36.62 4.02
C TYR A 14 -20.85 35.44 4.88
N GLN A 15 -21.72 35.69 5.85
CA GLN A 15 -22.32 34.65 6.69
C GLN A 15 -23.17 33.66 5.88
N LEU A 16 -23.96 34.15 4.92
CA LEU A 16 -24.75 33.29 4.03
C LEU A 16 -23.86 32.38 3.18
N ILE A 17 -22.81 32.93 2.56
CA ILE A 17 -21.85 32.16 1.76
C ILE A 17 -21.12 31.12 2.62
N ARG A 18 -20.73 31.49 3.85
CA ARG A 18 -20.12 30.57 4.81
C ARG A 18 -21.04 29.43 5.18
N ALA A 19 -22.29 29.73 5.54
CA ALA A 19 -23.29 28.72 5.91
C ALA A 19 -23.62 27.77 4.75
N GLU A 20 -23.73 28.30 3.53
CA GLU A 20 -23.92 27.50 2.32
C GLU A 20 -22.73 26.56 2.08
N LYS A 21 -21.50 27.08 2.20
CA LYS A 21 -20.28 26.27 2.06
C LYS A 21 -20.22 25.16 3.11
N GLU A 22 -20.48 25.47 4.39
CA GLU A 22 -20.48 24.50 5.47
C GLU A 22 -21.54 23.43 5.26
N LEU A 23 -22.76 23.82 4.87
CA LEU A 23 -23.84 22.87 4.58
C LEU A 23 -23.49 21.95 3.42
N LEU A 24 -22.89 22.47 2.34
CA LEU A 24 -22.45 21.66 1.20
C LEU A 24 -21.33 20.68 1.58
N GLU A 25 -20.33 21.13 2.36
CA GLU A 25 -19.23 20.28 2.84
C GLU A 25 -19.73 19.18 3.77
N GLN A 26 -20.64 19.50 4.69
CA GLN A 26 -21.25 18.52 5.59
C GLN A 26 -22.13 17.52 4.84
N THR A 27 -22.94 18.00 3.89
CA THR A 27 -23.81 17.14 3.08
C THR A 27 -23.00 16.19 2.20
N LEU A 28 -21.95 16.68 1.56
CA LEU A 28 -21.04 15.86 0.76
C LEU A 28 -20.36 14.82 1.65
N THR A 29 -19.78 15.24 2.78
CA THR A 29 -19.14 14.33 3.72
C THR A 29 -20.10 13.25 4.23
N GLY A 30 -21.35 13.62 4.55
CA GLY A 30 -22.40 12.69 4.94
C GLY A 30 -22.72 11.67 3.84
N SER A 31 -22.80 12.13 2.59
CA SER A 31 -23.07 11.27 1.42
C SER A 31 -21.93 10.29 1.15
N LEU A 32 -20.67 10.74 1.24
CA LEU A 32 -19.50 9.87 1.09
C LEU A 32 -19.41 8.82 2.20
N LYS A 33 -19.74 9.21 3.45
CA LYS A 33 -19.85 8.26 4.58
C LYS A 33 -20.93 7.21 4.33
N ALA A 34 -22.12 7.63 3.90
CA ALA A 34 -23.21 6.70 3.59
C ALA A 34 -22.82 5.69 2.49
N LEU A 35 -22.14 6.13 1.43
CA LEU A 35 -21.62 5.22 0.40
C LEU A 35 -20.59 4.23 0.95
N SER A 36 -19.69 4.71 1.81
CA SER A 36 -18.69 3.87 2.46
C SER A 36 -19.33 2.86 3.43
N GLU A 37 -20.40 3.25 4.14
CA GLU A 37 -21.18 2.37 5.01
C GLU A 37 -21.90 1.28 4.21
N VAL A 38 -22.52 1.65 3.08
CA VAL A 38 -23.12 0.68 2.15
C VAL A 38 -22.08 -0.34 1.68
N LEU A 39 -20.88 0.10 1.29
CA LEU A 39 -19.80 -0.82 0.94
C LEU A 39 -19.46 -1.76 2.11
N SER A 40 -19.37 -1.23 3.33
CA SER A 40 -19.06 -2.05 4.52
C SER A 40 -20.11 -3.14 4.80
N LEU A 41 -21.39 -2.87 4.51
CA LEU A 41 -22.50 -3.79 4.73
C LEU A 41 -22.54 -4.90 3.67
N PHE A 42 -22.31 -4.56 2.40
CA PHE A 42 -22.37 -5.53 1.30
C PHE A 42 -21.06 -6.29 1.10
N ASN A 43 -19.92 -5.66 1.37
CA ASN A 43 -18.61 -6.24 1.18
C ASN A 43 -17.58 -5.72 2.23
N PRO A 44 -17.57 -6.33 3.43
CA PRO A 44 -16.64 -5.96 4.50
C PRO A 44 -15.15 -6.05 4.09
N GLU A 45 -14.79 -7.05 3.26
CA GLU A 45 -13.42 -7.24 2.79
C GLU A 45 -12.96 -6.12 1.85
N ALA A 46 -13.82 -5.71 0.91
CA ALA A 46 -13.57 -4.57 0.04
C ALA A 46 -13.46 -3.26 0.82
N PHE A 47 -14.27 -3.08 1.86
CA PHE A 47 -14.15 -1.94 2.78
C PHE A 47 -12.81 -1.97 3.56
N GLY A 48 -12.41 -3.15 4.03
CA GLY A 48 -11.10 -3.37 4.65
C GLY A 48 -9.94 -3.04 3.70
N ARG A 49 -10.02 -3.47 2.44
CA ARG A 49 -9.07 -3.11 1.39
C ARG A 49 -9.03 -1.61 1.18
N ALA A 50 -10.17 -0.95 0.97
CA ALA A 50 -10.23 0.50 0.77
C ALA A 50 -9.58 1.28 1.94
N SER A 51 -9.77 0.81 3.17
CA SER A 51 -9.14 1.39 4.37
C SER A 51 -7.60 1.26 4.35
N ARG A 52 -7.07 0.10 3.92
CA ARG A 52 -5.61 -0.09 3.75
C ARG A 52 -5.06 0.76 2.60
N LEU A 53 -5.76 0.80 1.47
CA LEU A 53 -5.37 1.61 0.31
C LEU A 53 -5.33 3.10 0.66
N LYS A 54 -6.31 3.60 1.41
CA LYS A 54 -6.29 4.97 1.93
C LYS A 54 -5.01 5.25 2.71
N ARG A 55 -4.63 4.36 3.64
CA ARG A 55 -3.38 4.51 4.41
C ARG A 55 -2.17 4.58 3.50
N TYR A 56 -2.05 3.66 2.54
CA TYR A 56 -0.91 3.65 1.60
C TYR A 56 -0.86 4.91 0.74
N VAL A 57 -1.98 5.33 0.16
CA VAL A 57 -2.04 6.53 -0.68
C VAL A 57 -1.68 7.79 0.09
N LEU A 58 -2.15 7.94 1.33
CA LEU A 58 -1.83 9.11 2.15
C LEU A 58 -0.35 9.15 2.56
N GLU A 59 0.23 7.98 2.88
CA GLU A 59 1.65 7.89 3.20
C GLU A 59 2.54 8.18 1.99
N LEU A 60 2.17 7.67 0.80
CA LEU A 60 2.82 8.02 -0.46
C LEU A 60 2.71 9.53 -0.76
N ALA A 61 1.52 10.10 -0.58
CA ALA A 61 1.30 11.52 -0.80
C ALA A 61 2.16 12.39 0.14
N GLN A 62 2.28 11.97 1.41
CA GLN A 62 3.17 12.62 2.38
C GLN A 62 4.64 12.53 1.94
N GLN A 63 5.14 11.36 1.52
CA GLN A 63 6.51 11.22 1.03
C GLN A 63 6.79 12.06 -0.22
N MET A 64 5.78 12.26 -1.07
CA MET A 64 5.88 13.08 -2.27
C MET A 64 5.66 14.58 -2.03
N GLY A 65 5.38 15.00 -0.79
CA GLY A 65 5.14 16.41 -0.45
C GLY A 65 3.85 16.98 -1.03
N ILE A 66 2.85 16.14 -1.27
CA ILE A 66 1.55 16.57 -1.82
C ILE A 66 0.71 17.18 -0.69
N SER A 67 0.32 18.45 -0.85
CA SER A 67 -0.43 19.20 0.17
C SER A 67 -1.95 19.01 0.07
N ASP A 68 -2.49 18.88 -1.15
CA ASP A 68 -3.92 18.66 -1.37
C ASP A 68 -4.26 17.16 -1.42
N VAL A 69 -4.42 16.58 -0.22
CA VAL A 69 -4.68 15.14 -0.06
C VAL A 69 -6.16 14.78 -0.04
N TRP A 70 -7.07 15.75 0.04
CA TRP A 70 -8.50 15.50 0.25
C TRP A 70 -9.11 14.63 -0.87
N ARG A 71 -8.77 14.93 -2.13
CA ARG A 71 -9.22 14.13 -3.28
C ARG A 71 -8.64 12.72 -3.27
N LEU A 72 -7.36 12.59 -2.88
CA LEU A 72 -6.66 11.30 -2.80
C LEU A 72 -7.29 10.41 -1.72
N GLU A 73 -7.61 11.00 -0.57
CA GLU A 73 -8.28 10.34 0.54
C GLU A 73 -9.65 9.78 0.13
N ILE A 74 -10.48 10.61 -0.51
CA ILE A 74 -11.81 10.19 -0.96
C ILE A 74 -11.69 9.12 -2.03
N ALA A 75 -10.81 9.31 -3.03
CA ALA A 75 -10.62 8.35 -4.11
C ALA A 75 -10.17 6.99 -3.58
N ALA A 76 -9.25 6.95 -2.61
CA ALA A 76 -8.83 5.69 -2.00
C ALA A 76 -9.94 5.05 -1.17
N THR A 77 -10.68 5.83 -0.39
CA THR A 77 -11.83 5.36 0.42
C THR A 77 -12.92 4.73 -0.45
N LEU A 78 -13.17 5.30 -1.64
CA LEU A 78 -14.24 4.86 -2.53
C LEU A 78 -13.75 4.04 -3.72
N SER A 79 -12.44 3.74 -3.82
CA SER A 79 -11.82 2.96 -4.90
C SER A 79 -12.48 1.61 -5.14
N GLN A 80 -13.04 1.02 -4.08
CA GLN A 80 -13.70 -0.28 -4.10
C GLN A 80 -15.23 -0.20 -4.18
N ILE A 81 -15.85 1.00 -4.27
CA ILE A 81 -17.32 1.13 -4.24
C ILE A 81 -18.00 0.40 -5.40
N GLY A 82 -17.35 0.31 -6.55
CA GLY A 82 -17.87 -0.43 -7.69
C GLY A 82 -17.81 -1.95 -7.53
N ALA A 83 -17.11 -2.47 -6.51
CA ALA A 83 -17.03 -3.91 -6.26
C ALA A 83 -18.37 -4.50 -5.81
N ILE A 84 -19.36 -3.68 -5.45
CA ILE A 84 -20.71 -4.11 -5.06
C ILE A 84 -21.45 -4.89 -6.16
N ILE A 85 -21.08 -4.71 -7.43
CA ILE A 85 -21.68 -5.43 -8.56
C ILE A 85 -20.95 -6.74 -8.91
N LEU A 86 -19.81 -7.01 -8.27
CA LEU A 86 -19.02 -8.19 -8.58
C LEU A 86 -19.67 -9.44 -7.97
N PRO A 87 -19.70 -10.57 -8.70
CA PRO A 87 -20.15 -11.84 -8.16
C PRO A 87 -19.32 -12.26 -6.93
N GLU A 88 -19.99 -12.85 -5.93
CA GLU A 88 -19.36 -13.34 -4.71
C GLU A 88 -18.21 -14.33 -4.99
N THR A 89 -18.34 -15.13 -6.05
CA THR A 89 -17.30 -16.07 -6.50
C THR A 89 -16.00 -15.38 -6.92
N ILE A 90 -16.09 -14.20 -7.56
CA ILE A 90 -14.94 -13.39 -7.95
C ILE A 90 -14.35 -12.70 -6.72
N LEU A 91 -15.21 -12.13 -5.86
CA LEU A 91 -14.77 -11.45 -4.63
C LEU A 91 -13.93 -12.38 -3.73
N LYS A 92 -14.44 -13.59 -3.44
CA LYS A 92 -13.72 -14.59 -2.63
C LYS A 92 -12.34 -14.93 -3.19
N LYS A 93 -12.19 -14.99 -4.51
CA LYS A 93 -10.88 -15.24 -5.13
C LYS A 93 -9.92 -14.07 -4.93
N ILE A 94 -10.39 -12.85 -5.13
CA ILE A 94 -9.56 -11.66 -4.94
C ILE A 94 -9.11 -11.55 -3.49
N ASP A 95 -10.03 -11.78 -2.54
CA ASP A 95 -9.74 -11.69 -1.11
C ASP A 95 -8.77 -12.78 -0.63
N ALA A 96 -8.84 -13.97 -1.24
CA ALA A 96 -7.88 -15.04 -1.01
C ALA A 96 -6.55 -14.88 -1.81
N GLY A 97 -6.41 -13.84 -2.63
CA GLY A 97 -5.26 -13.69 -3.52
C GLY A 97 -5.16 -14.77 -4.61
N ALA A 98 -6.26 -15.45 -4.92
CA ALA A 98 -6.32 -16.51 -5.91
C ALA A 98 -6.38 -15.95 -7.33
N PRO A 99 -5.79 -16.64 -8.32
CA PRO A 99 -5.83 -16.19 -9.71
C PRO A 99 -7.27 -16.20 -10.26
N LEU A 100 -7.61 -15.15 -11.00
CA LEU A 100 -8.84 -15.06 -11.77
C LEU A 100 -8.64 -15.65 -13.17
N THR A 101 -9.69 -16.26 -13.72
CA THR A 101 -9.71 -16.63 -15.14
C THR A 101 -9.74 -15.37 -16.02
N THR A 102 -9.50 -15.52 -17.33
CA THR A 102 -9.55 -14.39 -18.26
C THR A 102 -10.91 -13.67 -18.26
N ASP A 103 -12.01 -14.41 -18.18
CA ASP A 103 -13.35 -13.80 -18.17
C ASP A 103 -13.69 -13.17 -16.81
N GLU A 104 -13.29 -13.81 -15.70
CA GLU A 104 -13.41 -13.21 -14.37
C GLU A 104 -12.59 -11.92 -14.25
N THR A 105 -11.40 -11.88 -14.87
CA THR A 105 -10.54 -10.70 -14.92
C THR A 105 -11.21 -9.54 -15.67
N LYS A 106 -11.88 -9.82 -16.80
CA LYS A 106 -12.66 -8.80 -17.54
C LYS A 106 -13.78 -8.22 -16.68
N VAL A 107 -14.51 -9.07 -15.97
CA VAL A 107 -15.59 -8.63 -15.06
C VAL A 107 -15.03 -7.82 -13.90
N PHE A 108 -13.93 -8.28 -13.28
CA PHE A 108 -13.27 -7.55 -12.21
C PHE A 108 -12.88 -6.13 -12.65
N TYR A 109 -12.27 -5.97 -13.82
CA TYR A 109 -11.87 -4.65 -14.32
C TYR A 109 -13.02 -3.71 -14.72
N GLN A 110 -14.29 -4.13 -14.60
CA GLN A 110 -15.44 -3.24 -14.78
C GLN A 110 -15.78 -2.44 -13.51
N HIS A 111 -15.38 -2.91 -12.32
CA HIS A 111 -15.71 -2.23 -11.06
C HIS A 111 -15.26 -0.75 -10.99
N PRO A 112 -14.10 -0.32 -11.55
CA PRO A 112 -13.74 1.09 -11.52
C PRO A 112 -14.67 1.95 -12.37
N CYS A 113 -15.20 1.41 -13.48
CA CYS A 113 -16.20 2.09 -14.31
C CYS A 113 -17.50 2.30 -13.51
N THR A 114 -17.96 1.27 -12.80
CA THR A 114 -19.12 1.41 -11.92
C THR A 114 -18.88 2.42 -10.81
N GLY A 115 -17.69 2.41 -10.20
CA GLY A 115 -17.31 3.40 -9.18
C GLY A 115 -17.35 4.83 -9.71
N ARG A 116 -16.77 5.06 -10.90
CA ARG A 116 -16.84 6.34 -11.60
C ARG A 116 -18.29 6.74 -11.87
N ASP A 117 -19.13 5.86 -12.39
CA ASP A 117 -20.51 6.16 -12.76
C ASP A 117 -21.40 6.48 -11.54
N ILE A 118 -21.09 5.89 -10.37
CA ILE A 118 -21.73 6.25 -9.10
C ILE A 118 -21.30 7.67 -8.68
N LEU A 119 -20.00 7.94 -8.66
CA LEU A 119 -19.47 9.22 -8.16
C LEU A 119 -19.70 10.40 -9.11
N ALA A 120 -19.74 10.17 -10.43
CA ALA A 120 -19.97 11.21 -11.43
C ALA A 120 -21.34 11.90 -11.28
N LYS A 121 -22.29 11.25 -10.59
CA LYS A 121 -23.60 11.81 -10.24
C LYS A 121 -23.54 12.81 -9.10
N ILE A 122 -22.44 12.85 -8.35
CA ILE A 122 -22.24 13.77 -7.23
C ILE A 122 -21.49 15.01 -7.75
N PRO A 123 -22.04 16.22 -7.59
CA PRO A 123 -21.36 17.45 -7.99
C PRO A 123 -19.96 17.55 -7.37
N ARG A 124 -18.98 18.03 -8.16
CA ARG A 124 -17.58 18.26 -7.75
C ARG A 124 -16.76 16.97 -7.49
N MET A 125 -17.28 15.79 -7.83
CA MET A 125 -16.57 14.50 -7.69
C MET A 125 -15.94 14.00 -9.00
N GLN A 126 -15.95 14.79 -10.07
CA GLN A 126 -15.44 14.38 -11.40
C GLN A 126 -13.97 13.95 -11.34
N GLU A 127 -13.11 14.71 -10.67
CA GLU A 127 -11.68 14.36 -10.54
C GLU A 127 -11.46 13.09 -9.70
N VAL A 128 -12.27 12.88 -8.65
CA VAL A 128 -12.24 11.66 -7.83
C VAL A 128 -12.72 10.46 -8.64
N ALA A 129 -13.79 10.62 -9.40
CA ALA A 129 -14.33 9.59 -10.29
C ALA A 129 -13.31 9.19 -11.36
N ASP A 130 -12.59 10.17 -11.92
CA ASP A 130 -11.49 9.93 -12.86
C ASP A 130 -10.34 9.16 -12.19
N ILE A 131 -9.92 9.55 -10.98
CA ILE A 131 -8.88 8.82 -10.24
C ILE A 131 -9.26 7.33 -10.09
N ILE A 132 -10.51 7.04 -9.72
CA ILE A 132 -11.00 5.66 -9.55
C ILE A 132 -11.05 4.95 -10.90
N MET A 133 -11.56 5.58 -11.96
CA MET A 133 -11.64 4.98 -13.30
C MET A 133 -10.29 4.46 -13.78
N TYR A 134 -9.22 5.23 -13.54
CA TYR A 134 -7.86 4.92 -14.00
C TYR A 134 -7.03 4.13 -12.98
N GLN A 135 -7.60 3.61 -11.89
CA GLN A 135 -6.84 2.95 -10.81
C GLN A 135 -6.10 1.66 -11.22
N HIS A 136 -6.44 1.08 -12.38
CA HIS A 136 -5.74 -0.06 -12.98
C HIS A 136 -4.95 0.27 -14.24
N LYS A 137 -4.88 1.55 -14.59
CA LYS A 137 -4.13 2.02 -15.76
C LYS A 137 -2.63 1.86 -15.52
N HIS A 138 -1.90 1.40 -16.53
CA HIS A 138 -0.44 1.34 -16.49
C HIS A 138 0.16 2.65 -16.96
N PHE A 139 1.31 3.00 -16.39
CA PHE A 139 2.00 4.26 -16.69
C PHE A 139 2.42 4.38 -18.17
N ASP A 140 2.76 3.27 -18.83
CA ASP A 140 3.07 3.21 -20.26
C ASP A 140 1.84 3.35 -21.19
N GLY A 141 0.64 3.43 -20.61
CA GLY A 141 -0.63 3.58 -21.31
C GLY A 141 -1.36 2.27 -21.61
N SER A 142 -0.76 1.12 -21.28
CA SER A 142 -1.44 -0.18 -21.29
C SER A 142 -2.40 -0.31 -20.09
N GLY A 143 -3.04 -1.48 -19.96
CA GLY A 143 -4.03 -1.72 -18.91
C GLY A 143 -5.40 -1.14 -19.23
N THR A 144 -6.21 -0.88 -18.19
CA THR A 144 -7.60 -0.44 -18.33
C THR A 144 -7.79 0.94 -17.67
N PRO A 145 -8.54 1.86 -18.30
CA PRO A 145 -9.19 1.77 -19.63
C PRO A 145 -8.22 1.76 -20.81
N GLY A 146 -8.62 1.22 -21.96
CA GLY A 146 -7.80 1.11 -23.17
C GLY A 146 -7.83 2.36 -24.07
N ASP A 147 -7.82 3.56 -23.49
CA ASP A 147 -8.08 4.84 -24.18
C ASP A 147 -6.81 5.63 -24.58
N GLY A 148 -5.63 5.03 -24.42
CA GLY A 148 -4.36 5.63 -24.81
C GLY A 148 -3.76 6.68 -23.86
N ARG A 149 -4.44 7.07 -22.77
CA ARG A 149 -3.82 7.93 -21.74
C ARG A 149 -2.57 7.26 -21.17
N ARG A 150 -1.50 8.01 -20.93
CA ARG A 150 -0.22 7.49 -20.43
C ARG A 150 0.52 8.55 -19.61
N GLU A 151 1.51 8.09 -18.85
CA GLU A 151 2.45 8.93 -18.12
C GLU A 151 1.73 9.98 -17.24
N GLU A 152 2.05 11.27 -17.40
CA GLU A 152 1.42 12.35 -16.66
C GLU A 152 -0.03 12.67 -17.07
N ASP A 153 -0.53 12.17 -18.20
CA ASP A 153 -1.95 12.29 -18.58
C ASP A 153 -2.86 11.44 -17.68
N ILE A 154 -2.27 10.48 -16.95
CA ILE A 154 -2.96 9.69 -15.94
C ILE A 154 -3.03 10.53 -14.64
N PRO A 155 -4.24 10.70 -14.05
CA PRO A 155 -4.38 11.43 -12.79
C PRO A 155 -3.39 10.95 -11.74
N LEU A 156 -2.72 11.86 -11.04
CA LEU A 156 -1.72 11.51 -10.02
C LEU A 156 -2.30 10.54 -8.97
N GLY A 157 -3.55 10.77 -8.54
CA GLY A 157 -4.24 9.87 -7.63
C GLY A 157 -4.41 8.45 -8.17
N ALA A 158 -4.61 8.28 -9.48
CA ALA A 158 -4.72 6.96 -10.09
C ALA A 158 -3.36 6.25 -10.13
N ARG A 159 -2.28 6.99 -10.39
CA ARG A 159 -0.90 6.48 -10.30
C ARG A 159 -0.55 6.02 -8.89
N LEU A 160 -0.93 6.80 -7.87
CA LEU A 160 -0.81 6.44 -6.45
C LEU A 160 -1.62 5.19 -6.12
N LEU A 161 -2.89 5.12 -6.55
CA LEU A 161 -3.74 3.96 -6.32
C LEU A 161 -3.22 2.70 -7.00
N LYS A 162 -2.72 2.80 -8.23
CA LYS A 162 -2.19 1.63 -8.95
C LYS A 162 -1.06 0.95 -8.17
N VAL A 163 -0.13 1.75 -7.65
CA VAL A 163 0.97 1.26 -6.81
C VAL A 163 0.43 0.70 -5.49
N ALA A 164 -0.47 1.42 -4.82
CA ALA A 164 -1.06 0.98 -3.55
C ALA A 164 -1.85 -0.34 -3.67
N ILE A 165 -2.61 -0.52 -4.74
CA ILE A 165 -3.44 -1.71 -5.01
C ILE A 165 -2.56 -2.94 -5.22
N ASP A 166 -1.56 -2.83 -6.10
CA ASP A 166 -0.69 -3.98 -6.38
C ASP A 166 0.19 -4.30 -5.18
N PHE A 167 0.64 -3.28 -4.43
CA PHE A 167 1.35 -3.48 -3.17
C PHE A 167 0.47 -4.18 -2.12
N ASP A 168 -0.78 -3.76 -1.93
CA ASP A 168 -1.73 -4.45 -1.03
C ASP A 168 -1.93 -5.91 -1.43
N GLY A 169 -2.04 -6.19 -2.74
CA GLY A 169 -2.17 -7.55 -3.27
C GLY A 169 -1.00 -8.46 -2.86
N PHE A 170 0.24 -7.96 -2.89
CA PHE A 170 1.39 -8.71 -2.37
C PHE A 170 1.37 -8.84 -0.85
N ARG A 171 0.94 -7.79 -0.13
CA ARG A 171 0.87 -7.80 1.34
C ARG A 171 -0.17 -8.79 1.88
N ILE A 172 -1.28 -9.02 1.18
CA ILE A 172 -2.28 -10.04 1.54
C ILE A 172 -1.69 -11.46 1.44
N GLN A 173 -0.70 -11.68 0.57
CA GLN A 173 0.02 -12.96 0.46
C GLN A 173 1.18 -13.07 1.46
N ASP A 174 1.14 -12.29 2.54
CA ASP A 174 2.17 -12.19 3.57
C ASP A 174 3.58 -11.84 3.05
N MET A 175 3.69 -11.31 1.83
CA MET A 175 4.97 -10.93 1.24
C MET A 175 5.57 -9.73 1.99
N PRO A 176 6.85 -9.79 2.43
CA PRO A 176 7.50 -8.66 3.09
C PRO A 176 7.47 -7.39 2.23
N PRO A 177 7.40 -6.18 2.84
CA PRO A 177 7.39 -4.92 2.10
C PRO A 177 8.56 -4.74 1.12
N SER A 178 9.76 -5.22 1.47
CA SER A 178 10.94 -5.23 0.60
C SER A 178 10.68 -6.00 -0.69
N ASP A 179 10.23 -7.23 -0.55
CA ASP A 179 10.04 -8.20 -1.64
C ASP A 179 8.88 -7.74 -2.54
N ALA A 180 7.82 -7.20 -1.92
CA ALA A 180 6.70 -6.60 -2.65
C ALA A 180 7.17 -5.40 -3.49
N CYS A 181 8.05 -4.54 -2.95
CA CYS A 181 8.62 -3.43 -3.72
C CYS A 181 9.50 -3.91 -4.88
N GLU A 182 10.32 -4.95 -4.66
CA GLU A 182 11.14 -5.55 -5.73
C GLU A 182 10.25 -6.13 -6.84
N LYS A 183 9.18 -6.84 -6.49
CA LYS A 183 8.20 -7.38 -7.44
C LYS A 183 7.50 -6.31 -8.27
N LEU A 184 7.21 -5.15 -7.68
CA LEU A 184 6.69 -4.01 -8.42
C LEU A 184 7.73 -3.44 -9.39
N GLN A 185 9.00 -3.36 -8.98
CA GLN A 185 10.09 -2.86 -9.82
C GLN A 185 10.40 -3.76 -11.02
N GLU A 186 10.18 -5.07 -10.91
CA GLU A 186 10.31 -6.01 -12.04
C GLU A 186 9.33 -5.71 -13.19
N ARG A 187 8.19 -5.03 -12.93
CA ARG A 187 7.17 -4.72 -13.94
C ARG A 187 7.44 -3.37 -14.59
N THR A 188 8.30 -3.37 -15.60
CA THR A 188 8.61 -2.18 -16.41
C THR A 188 7.38 -1.60 -17.10
N GLY A 189 7.25 -0.27 -17.05
CA GLY A 189 6.17 0.49 -17.72
C GLY A 189 4.86 0.55 -16.92
N TRP A 190 4.69 -0.24 -15.87
CA TRP A 190 3.39 -0.31 -15.18
C TRP A 190 3.14 0.86 -14.22
N TYR A 191 4.19 1.38 -13.61
CA TYR A 191 4.08 2.33 -12.52
C TYR A 191 4.87 3.60 -12.80
N ASP A 192 4.38 4.71 -12.25
CA ASP A 192 5.13 5.97 -12.22
C ASP A 192 6.42 5.79 -11.39
N PRO A 193 7.61 6.05 -11.95
CA PRO A 193 8.88 5.92 -11.24
C PRO A 193 8.95 6.78 -9.97
N LYS A 194 8.32 7.97 -9.95
CA LYS A 194 8.29 8.86 -8.77
C LYS A 194 7.48 8.24 -7.64
N VAL A 195 6.36 7.58 -7.98
CA VAL A 195 5.49 6.92 -7.00
C VAL A 195 6.16 5.64 -6.47
N LEU A 196 6.81 4.85 -7.32
CA LEU A 196 7.60 3.69 -6.85
C LEU A 196 8.72 4.10 -5.91
N GLN A 197 9.42 5.20 -6.20
CA GLN A 197 10.45 5.71 -5.32
C GLN A 197 9.87 6.15 -3.97
N ALA A 198 8.71 6.84 -3.96
CA ALA A 198 8.01 7.21 -2.74
C ALA A 198 7.59 5.97 -1.92
N LEU A 199 7.09 4.91 -2.57
CA LEU A 199 6.75 3.64 -1.91
C LEU A 199 7.97 3.03 -1.21
N LYS A 200 9.11 3.00 -1.88
CA LYS A 200 10.36 2.49 -1.30
C LYS A 200 10.78 3.29 -0.07
N VAL A 201 10.64 4.62 -0.10
CA VAL A 201 11.00 5.47 1.05
C VAL A 201 10.01 5.30 2.21
N ALA A 202 8.70 5.20 1.91
CA ALA A 202 7.65 5.03 2.91
C ALA A 202 7.74 3.65 3.62
N PHE A 203 7.77 2.57 2.85
CA PHE A 203 7.48 1.23 3.36
C PHE A 203 8.70 0.30 3.43
N VAL A 204 9.84 0.69 2.87
CA VAL A 204 11.10 -0.10 2.91
C VAL A 204 12.12 0.52 3.87
N ARG A 205 11.79 1.64 4.54
CA ARG A 205 12.62 2.15 5.63
C ARG A 205 12.47 1.24 6.86
N GLU A 206 13.62 0.69 7.25
CA GLU A 206 13.86 -0.25 8.36
C GLU A 206 13.41 -1.69 8.11
N GLN A 207 14.18 -2.40 7.29
CA GLN A 207 14.82 -3.70 7.63
C GLN A 207 15.56 -4.19 6.38
N GLN A 208 16.72 -3.59 6.09
CA GLN A 208 17.70 -4.30 5.25
C GLN A 208 18.27 -5.44 6.09
N PHE A 209 17.54 -6.55 6.14
CA PHE A 209 18.08 -7.79 6.62
C PHE A 209 18.74 -8.50 5.43
N LYS A 210 20.05 -8.65 5.45
CA LYS A 210 20.73 -9.51 4.48
C LYS A 210 20.83 -10.90 5.05
N LEU A 211 20.41 -11.89 4.25
CA LEU A 211 20.73 -13.29 4.51
C LEU A 211 22.25 -13.44 4.41
N ARG A 212 22.91 -13.67 5.55
CA ARG A 212 24.34 -13.96 5.61
C ARG A 212 24.54 -15.44 5.93
N HIS A 213 25.49 -16.04 5.24
CA HIS A 213 26.06 -17.32 5.59
C HIS A 213 27.28 -17.03 6.46
N ILE A 214 27.22 -17.38 7.73
CA ILE A 214 28.31 -17.14 8.69
C ILE A 214 28.83 -18.45 9.26
N SER A 215 30.07 -18.43 9.72
CA SER A 215 30.64 -19.50 10.53
C SER A 215 30.15 -19.41 11.98
N LEU A 216 30.24 -20.52 12.71
CA LEU A 216 29.93 -20.61 14.14
C LEU A 216 30.73 -19.61 14.98
N ARG A 217 31.94 -19.26 14.54
CA ARG A 217 32.82 -18.29 15.21
C ARG A 217 32.25 -16.87 15.17
N GLU A 218 31.59 -16.52 14.07
CA GLU A 218 31.01 -15.21 13.78
C GLU A 218 29.59 -15.04 14.36
N LEU A 219 29.02 -16.09 14.95
CA LEU A 219 27.70 -16.06 15.57
C LEU A 219 27.69 -15.08 16.76
N GLN A 220 26.76 -14.13 16.76
CA GLN A 220 26.57 -13.14 17.83
C GLN A 220 25.20 -13.31 18.47
N PRO A 221 25.03 -12.92 19.75
CA PRO A 221 23.72 -12.78 20.36
C PRO A 221 22.84 -11.81 19.55
N HIS A 222 21.52 -11.96 19.60
CA HIS A 222 20.54 -11.15 18.86
C HIS A 222 20.49 -11.33 17.34
N MET A 223 21.25 -12.29 16.78
CA MET A 223 21.06 -12.71 15.39
C MET A 223 19.82 -13.61 15.28
N VAL A 224 19.02 -13.40 14.22
CA VAL A 224 17.84 -14.24 13.93
C VAL A 224 18.21 -15.31 12.91
N LEU A 225 17.89 -16.57 13.18
CA LEU A 225 18.19 -17.66 12.27
C LEU A 225 17.25 -17.69 11.05
N ALA A 226 17.80 -17.65 9.84
CA ALA A 226 17.02 -17.82 8.60
C ALA A 226 16.72 -19.30 8.28
N GLY A 227 17.43 -20.23 8.91
CA GLY A 227 17.23 -21.68 8.83
C GLY A 227 17.62 -22.37 10.14
N GLY A 228 17.24 -23.63 10.32
CA GLY A 228 17.61 -24.39 11.52
C GLY A 228 19.12 -24.69 11.58
N ILE A 229 19.69 -24.70 12.79
CA ILE A 229 21.04 -25.21 13.03
C ILE A 229 20.93 -26.70 13.39
N PHE A 230 21.72 -27.54 12.72
CA PHE A 230 21.73 -28.98 12.92
C PHE A 230 23.11 -29.45 13.38
N ASP A 231 23.14 -30.59 14.07
CA ASP A 231 24.39 -31.30 14.30
C ASP A 231 24.83 -32.08 13.05
N THR A 232 26.06 -32.62 13.04
CA THR A 232 26.56 -33.43 11.91
C THR A 232 25.83 -34.76 11.71
N LYS A 233 24.93 -35.13 12.64
CA LYS A 233 24.07 -36.33 12.58
C LYS A 233 22.64 -35.99 12.13
N GLY A 234 22.33 -34.71 11.87
CA GLY A 234 21.03 -34.25 11.39
C GLY A 234 20.01 -33.90 12.48
N HIS A 235 20.39 -33.87 13.77
CA HIS A 235 19.50 -33.43 14.83
C HIS A 235 19.41 -31.90 14.90
N LEU A 236 18.20 -31.37 15.04
CA LEU A 236 17.95 -29.93 15.17
C LEU A 236 18.44 -29.44 16.54
N LEU A 237 19.38 -28.49 16.53
CA LEU A 237 19.91 -27.83 17.73
C LEU A 237 19.14 -26.54 18.04
N VAL A 238 18.84 -25.75 17.00
CA VAL A 238 18.08 -24.49 17.12
C VAL A 238 17.17 -24.31 15.90
N GLY A 239 15.90 -23.97 16.14
CA GLY A 239 14.90 -23.77 15.10
C GLY A 239 15.06 -22.47 14.29
N LYS A 240 14.56 -22.49 13.05
CA LYS A 240 14.45 -21.29 12.20
C LYS A 240 13.59 -20.22 12.89
N GLY A 241 13.97 -18.95 12.74
CA GLY A 241 13.23 -17.79 13.24
C GLY A 241 13.49 -17.46 14.71
N GLN A 242 14.37 -18.21 15.39
CA GLN A 242 14.76 -17.89 16.76
C GLN A 242 15.81 -16.77 16.81
N ASP A 243 15.61 -15.86 17.76
CA ASP A 243 16.62 -14.92 18.25
C ASP A 243 17.61 -15.69 19.14
N LEU A 244 18.90 -15.60 18.80
CA LEU A 244 19.96 -16.24 19.55
C LEU A 244 20.29 -15.45 20.81
N SER A 245 19.83 -15.96 21.96
CA SER A 245 20.27 -15.46 23.26
C SER A 245 21.75 -15.77 23.54
N GLU A 246 22.37 -15.01 24.45
CA GLU A 246 23.79 -15.12 24.80
C GLU A 246 24.21 -16.56 25.20
N TRP A 247 23.34 -17.26 25.93
CA TRP A 247 23.62 -18.63 26.37
C TRP A 247 23.57 -19.63 25.20
N MET A 248 22.69 -19.42 24.22
CA MET A 248 22.57 -20.27 23.03
C MET A 248 23.84 -20.16 22.18
N VAL A 249 24.31 -18.94 21.95
CA VAL A 249 25.55 -18.69 21.20
C VAL A 249 26.75 -19.32 21.91
N THR A 250 26.82 -19.17 23.23
CA THR A 250 27.90 -19.75 24.05
C THR A 250 27.90 -21.27 23.97
N ARG A 251 26.73 -21.91 24.13
CA ARG A 251 26.56 -23.37 24.02
C ARG A 251 26.94 -23.87 22.63
N LEU A 252 26.48 -23.20 21.58
CA LEU A 252 26.79 -23.55 20.19
C LEU A 252 28.30 -23.45 19.91
N LYS A 253 28.96 -22.38 20.35
CA LYS A 253 30.42 -22.21 20.19
C LYS A 253 31.23 -23.25 20.98
N GLN A 254 30.79 -23.62 22.19
CA GLN A 254 31.43 -24.67 23.00
C GLN A 254 31.31 -26.05 22.35
N MET A 255 30.18 -26.35 21.69
CA MET A 255 30.00 -27.59 20.92
C MET A 255 30.85 -27.63 19.64
N GLY A 256 31.26 -26.46 19.11
CA GLY A 256 32.08 -26.30 17.91
C GLY A 256 33.53 -26.74 18.03
N GLY A 257 34.05 -26.96 19.24
CA GLY A 257 35.43 -27.41 19.49
C GLY A 257 35.76 -28.82 18.99
N GLY A 258 34.77 -29.57 18.49
CA GLY A 258 34.93 -30.97 18.07
C GLY A 258 34.09 -31.40 16.85
N GLN A 259 33.76 -30.51 15.91
CA GLN A 259 33.02 -30.82 14.66
C GLN A 259 31.58 -31.37 14.85
N SER A 260 30.81 -30.83 15.79
CA SER A 260 29.43 -31.29 16.03
C SER A 260 28.33 -30.44 15.38
N VAL A 261 28.62 -29.29 14.76
CA VAL A 261 27.59 -28.38 14.20
C VAL A 261 27.79 -28.22 12.69
N GLN A 262 26.69 -28.29 11.92
CA GLN A 262 26.71 -28.09 10.47
C GLN A 262 26.89 -26.60 10.12
N GLU A 263 27.93 -26.29 9.35
CA GLU A 263 28.23 -24.97 8.80
C GLU A 263 28.11 -24.98 7.26
N PRO A 264 27.77 -23.84 6.62
CA PRO A 264 27.56 -22.50 7.16
C PRO A 264 26.15 -22.27 7.74
N ILE A 265 26.04 -21.41 8.76
CA ILE A 265 24.78 -21.06 9.41
C ILE A 265 24.13 -19.89 8.67
N ARG A 266 22.84 -20.02 8.34
CA ARG A 266 22.06 -18.97 7.68
C ARG A 266 21.43 -18.05 8.72
N VAL A 267 21.87 -16.79 8.75
CA VAL A 267 21.37 -15.78 9.68
C VAL A 267 20.81 -14.57 8.93
N ILE A 268 19.84 -13.92 9.57
CA ILE A 268 19.27 -12.64 9.23
C ILE A 268 20.02 -11.62 10.08
N VAL A 269 20.85 -10.78 9.44
CA VAL A 269 21.61 -9.74 10.14
C VAL A 269 21.10 -8.37 9.68
N PRO A 270 20.82 -7.42 10.59
CA PRO A 270 20.58 -6.04 10.20
C PRO A 270 21.83 -5.50 9.51
N VAL A 271 21.67 -4.93 8.32
CA VAL A 271 22.77 -4.21 7.66
C VAL A 271 23.03 -2.96 8.50
N GLU A 272 24.12 -2.96 9.27
CA GLU A 272 24.62 -1.74 9.90
C GLU A 272 24.89 -0.71 8.81
N CYS A 273 24.18 0.42 8.89
CA CYS A 273 24.41 1.55 8.02
C CYS A 273 25.78 2.14 8.40
N SER A 274 26.80 1.94 7.56
CA SER A 274 28.08 2.61 7.78
C SER A 274 27.87 4.12 7.64
N PRO A 275 28.29 4.95 8.62
CA PRO A 275 28.14 6.40 8.56
C PRO A 275 29.00 7.08 7.47
N ALA A 276 29.74 6.32 6.65
CA ALA A 276 30.67 6.86 5.65
C ALA A 276 30.02 7.29 4.31
N ALA A 277 28.71 7.09 4.11
CA ALA A 277 28.05 7.44 2.84
C ALA A 277 27.35 8.82 2.80
N CYS A 278 27.46 9.63 3.88
CA CYS A 278 26.92 10.99 3.94
C CYS A 278 27.97 12.10 3.76
N ALA A 279 29.16 11.80 3.25
CA ALA A 279 30.17 12.80 2.95
C ALA A 279 30.85 12.52 1.60
N THR A 280 30.22 13.00 0.52
CA THR A 280 30.84 13.54 -0.71
C THR A 280 29.75 14.21 -1.54
#